data_AF-A0A7G7UDH3-F1
#
_entry.id   AF-A0A7G7UDH3-F1
#
_cell.length_a   1.000
_cell.length_b   1.000
_cell.length_c   1.000
_cell.angle_alpha   90.00
_cell.angle_beta   90.00
_cell.angle_gamma   90.00
#
_symmetry.space_group_name_H-M   'P 1'
#
loop_
_entity.id
_entity.type
_entity.pdbx_description
1 polymer ?
#
loop_
_entity_poly.entity_id
_entity_poly.type
_entity_poly.pdbx_seq_one_letter_code
_entity_poly.pdbx_strand_id
1 'polypeptide(L)' 'MEIDVEKAKAVKLAFQMTIDGIGADNIAVKLNKLGYRTKNGKFFHGQSIVRMIRSEIYKGWTVANRLKGRNKTQ' A
#
# COMPACT_ATOMS: atom_id res chain seq x y z
N MET A 1 14.72 -2.30 9.98
CA MET A 1 13.31 -2.06 9.64
C MET A 1 12.64 -3.41 9.63
N GLU A 2 11.86 -3.72 10.66
CA GLU A 2 11.10 -4.96 10.71
C GLU A 2 9.91 -4.80 9.77
N ILE A 3 9.97 -5.46 8.61
CA ILE A 3 8.85 -5.51 7.68
C ILE A 3 7.84 -6.43 8.34
N ASP A 4 6.81 -5.82 8.94
CA ASP A 4 5.65 -6.56 9.40
C ASP A 4 4.99 -7.23 8.19
N VAL A 5 5.22 -8.53 8.07
CA VAL A 5 4.84 -9.36 6.92
C VAL A 5 3.33 -9.32 6.70
N GLU A 6 2.54 -9.19 7.76
CA GLU A 6 1.07 -9.08 7.66
C GLU A 6 0.66 -7.74 7.06
N LYS A 7 1.31 -6.65 7.48
CA LYS A 7 1.06 -5.33 6.88
C LYS A 7 1.43 -5.32 5.41
N ALA A 8 2.55 -5.94 5.03
CA ALA A 8 2.94 -6.06 3.62
C ALA A 8 1.90 -6.84 2.79
N LYS A 9 1.33 -7.92 3.35
CA LYS A 9 0.24 -8.67 2.71
C LYS A 9 -1.01 -7.82 2.50
N ALA A 10 -1.44 -7.06 3.51
CA ALA A 10 -2.60 -6.17 3.41
C ALA A 10 -2.43 -5.11 2.31
N VAL A 11 -1.25 -4.47 2.25
CA VAL A 11 -0.91 -3.47 1.24
C VAL A 11 -0.94 -4.09 -0.16
N LYS A 12 -0.27 -5.24 -0.35
CA LYS A 12 -0.22 -5.93 -1.65
C LYS A 12 -1.61 -6.34 -2.13
N LEU A 13 -2.45 -6.86 -1.24
CA LEU A 13 -3.82 -7.25 -1.56
C LEU A 13 -4.66 -6.04 -1.96
N ALA A 14 -4.57 -4.93 -1.22
CA ALA A 14 -5.27 -3.69 -1.56
C ALA A 14 -4.85 -3.15 -2.94
N PHE A 15 -3.56 -3.21 -3.27
CA PHE A 15 -3.05 -2.85 -4.60
C PHE A 15 -3.66 -3.71 -5.69
N GLN A 16 -3.64 -5.04 -5.53
CA GLN A 16 -4.21 -5.93 -6.52
C GLN A 16 -5.70 -5.64 -6.75
N MET A 17 -6.47 -5.52 -5.66
CA MET A 17 -7.89 -5.19 -5.74
C MET A 17 -8.17 -3.83 -6.42
N THR A 18 -7.25 -2.87 -6.29
CA THR A 18 -7.37 -1.57 -6.97
C THR A 18 -7.13 -1.72 -8.47
N ILE A 19 -6.16 -2.55 -8.87
CA ILE A 19 -5.92 -2.90 -10.29
C ILE A 19 -7.14 -3.62 -10.87
N ASP A 20 -7.79 -4.46 -10.07
CA ASP A 20 -9.02 -5.16 -10.44
C ASP A 20 -10.27 -4.24 -10.47
N GLY A 21 -10.11 -2.92 -10.24
CA GLY A 21 -11.18 -1.92 -10.32
C GLY A 21 -12.07 -1.84 -9.08
N ILE A 22 -11.69 -2.46 -7.96
CA ILE A 22 -12.50 -2.44 -6.74
C ILE A 22 -12.34 -1.09 -6.02
N GLY A 23 -13.47 -0.45 -5.71
CA GLY A 23 -13.49 0.83 -4.98
C GLY A 23 -12.90 0.73 -3.57
N ALA A 24 -12.31 1.85 -3.10
CA ALA A 24 -11.56 1.91 -1.85
C ALA A 24 -12.38 1.49 -0.60
N ASP A 25 -13.68 1.81 -0.55
CA ASP A 25 -14.55 1.39 0.56
C ASP A 25 -14.78 -0.13 0.57
N ASN A 26 -14.97 -0.74 -0.61
CA ASN A 26 -15.12 -2.19 -0.75
C ASN A 26 -13.83 -2.93 -0.38
N ILE A 27 -12.67 -2.36 -0.74
CA ILE A 27 -11.36 -2.87 -0.31
C ILE A 27 -11.26 -2.81 1.23
N ALA A 28 -11.61 -1.68 1.83
CA ALA A 28 -11.58 -1.52 3.29
C ALA A 28 -12.43 -2.57 4.00
N VAL A 29 -13.67 -2.78 3.54
CA VAL A 29 -14.57 -3.82 4.08
C VAL A 29 -13.93 -5.20 3.95
N LYS A 30 -13.34 -5.54 2.80
CA LYS A 30 -12.73 -6.85 2.59
C LYS A 30 -11.49 -7.07 3.47
N LEU A 31 -10.61 -6.08 3.60
CA LEU A 31 -9.46 -6.17 4.50
C LEU A 31 -9.89 -6.34 5.97
N ASN A 32 -10.90 -5.59 6.40
CA ASN A 32 -11.44 -5.68 7.75
C ASN A 32 -12.04 -7.06 8.04
N LYS A 33 -12.76 -7.65 7.08
CA LYS A 33 -13.31 -9.02 7.17
C LYS A 33 -12.21 -10.09 7.25
N LEU A 34 -11.09 -9.85 6.58
CA LEU A 34 -9.90 -10.73 6.64
C LEU A 34 -9.08 -10.55 7.92
N GLY A 35 -9.49 -9.66 8.83
CA GLY A 35 -8.83 -9.43 10.11
C GLY A 35 -7.71 -8.38 10.06
N TYR A 36 -7.39 -7.82 8.90
CA TYR A 36 -6.34 -6.80 8.79
C TYR A 36 -6.75 -5.51 9.49
N ARG A 37 -5.78 -4.89 10.16
CA ARG A 37 -5.93 -3.62 10.87
C ARG A 37 -4.88 -2.62 10.44
N THR A 38 -5.19 -1.35 10.64
CA THR A 38 -4.19 -0.27 10.51
C THR A 38 -3.07 -0.45 11.53
N LYS A 39 -1.96 0.29 11.36
CA LYS A 39 -0.83 0.29 12.32
C LYS A 39 -1.27 0.51 13.78
N ASN A 40 -2.35 1.24 13.99
CA ASN A 40 -2.86 1.57 15.33
C ASN A 40 -4.00 0.63 15.79
N GLY A 41 -4.16 -0.54 15.14
CA GLY A 41 -5.19 -1.53 15.49
C GLY A 41 -6.62 -1.18 15.04
N LYS A 42 -6.83 -0.03 14.39
CA LYS A 42 -8.16 0.41 13.92
C LYS A 42 -8.58 -0.28 12.62
N PHE A 43 -9.88 -0.31 12.35
CA PHE A 43 -10.43 -0.70 11.05
C PHE A 43 -9.94 0.20 9.92
N PHE A 44 -9.85 -0.36 8.71
CA PHE A 44 -9.68 0.39 7.49
C PHE A 44 -10.98 1.09 7.08
N HIS A 45 -10.83 2.26 6.48
CA HIS A 45 -11.87 3.03 5.78
C HIS A 45 -11.36 3.40 4.37
N GLY A 46 -12.23 3.74 3.42
CA GLY A 46 -11.79 4.05 2.04
C GLY A 46 -10.70 5.12 1.98
N GLN A 47 -10.78 6.18 2.79
CA GLN A 47 -9.73 7.20 2.89
C GLN A 47 -8.36 6.63 3.31
N SER A 48 -8.35 5.68 4.25
CA SER A 48 -7.11 5.02 4.67
C SER A 48 -6.52 4.13 3.56
N ILE A 49 -7.37 3.51 2.74
CA ILE A 49 -6.94 2.72 1.57
C ILE A 49 -6.33 3.63 0.50
N VAL A 50 -7.00 4.73 0.15
CA VAL A 50 -6.48 5.71 -0.82
C VAL A 50 -5.13 6.25 -0.39
N ARG A 51 -4.99 6.63 0.89
CA ARG A 51 -3.72 7.12 1.45
C ARG A 51 -2.63 6.06 1.41
N MET A 52 -2.96 4.82 1.76
CA MET A 52 -2.03 3.68 1.75
C MET A 52 -1.48 3.41 0.35
N ILE A 53 -2.36 3.35 -0.66
CA ILE A 53 -1.98 3.11 -2.06
C ILE A 53 -1.10 4.25 -2.58
N ARG A 54 -1.53 5.51 -2.40
CA ARG A 54 -0.75 6.68 -2.84
C ARG A 54 0.63 6.72 -2.20
N SER A 55 0.72 6.43 -0.90
CA SER A 55 2.01 6.40 -0.20
C SER A 55 2.97 5.39 -0.80
N GLU A 56 2.48 4.22 -1.21
CA GLU A 56 3.33 3.17 -1.76
C GLU A 56 3.73 3.44 -3.22
N ILE A 57 2.83 4.00 -4.04
CA ILE A 57 3.18 4.52 -5.37
C ILE A 57 4.28 5.57 -5.25
N TYR A 58 4.12 6.53 -4.34
CA TYR A 58 5.10 7.60 -4.15
C TYR A 58 6.46 7.08 -3.67
N LYS A 59 6.48 6.09 -2.76
CA LYS A 59 7.72 5.41 -2.37
C LYS A 59 8.37 4.69 -3.55
N GLY A 60 7.60 3.94 -4.33
CA GLY A 60 8.10 3.26 -5.53
C GLY A 60 8.74 4.24 -6.52
N TRP A 61 8.07 5.37 -6.76
CA TRP A 61 8.61 6.44 -7.60
C TRP A 61 9.89 7.06 -7.03
N THR A 62 9.93 7.31 -5.72
CA THR A 62 11.11 7.85 -5.04
C THR A 62 12.32 6.90 -5.14
N VAL A 63 12.09 5.59 -4.96
CA VAL A 63 13.14 4.57 -5.10
C VAL A 63 13.62 4.50 -6.55
N ALA A 64 12.70 4.47 -7.52
CA ALA A 64 13.05 4.45 -8.94
C ALA A 64 13.85 5.68 -9.38
N ASN A 65 13.47 6.88 -8.92
CA ASN A 65 14.19 8.12 -9.22
C ASN A 65 15.59 8.15 -8.60
N ARG A 66 15.75 7.63 -7.37
CA ARG A 66 17.07 7.50 -6.74
C ARG A 66 18.01 6.58 -7.51
N LEU A 67 17.47 5.50 -8.10
CA LEU A 67 18.25 4.58 -8.93
C LEU A 67 18.63 5.23 -10.28
N LYS A 68 17.71 5.96 -10.92
CA LYS A 68 18.00 6.69 -12.18
C LYS A 68 19.10 7.75 -12.02
N GLY A 69 19.15 8.45 -10.88
CA GLY A 69 20.17 9.47 -10.61
C GLY A 69 21.58 8.94 -10.33
N ARG A 70 21.78 7.62 -10.23
CA ARG A 70 23.08 6.99 -9.98
C ARG A 70 23.86 6.61 -11.25
N ASN A 71 23.31 6.84 -12.44
CA ASN A 71 24.08 6.79 -13.68
C ASN A 71 24.88 8.10 -13.85
N LYS A 72 25.84 8.35 -12.96
CA LYS A 72 26.98 9.20 -13.30
C LYS A 72 27.94 8.34 -14.11
N THR A 73 28.06 8.69 -15.39
CA THR A 73 29.09 8.26 -16.34
C THR A 73 30.44 8.19 -15.63
N GLN A 74 31.06 7.01 -15.63
CA GLN A 74 32.52 6.88 -15.46
C GLN A 74 33.19 7.24 -16.77
#